data_AF-A0A7X5X9U1-F1
#
_entry.id   AF-A0A7X5X9U1-F1
#
_cell.length_a   1.000
_cell.length_b   1.000
_cell.length_c   1.000
_cell.angle_alpha   90.00
_cell.angle_beta   90.00
_cell.angle_gamma   90.00
#
_symmetry.space_group_name_H-M   'P 1'
#
loop_
_entity.id
_entity.type
_entity.pdbx_description
1 polymer ?
#
loop_
_entity_poly.entity_id
_entity_poly.type
_entity_poly.pdbx_seq_one_letter_code
_entity_poly.pdbx_strand_id
1 'polypeptide(L)'
;MSTESERIREMQSSHAAAAVSAVFDDTNVVAYAGLVPVMRLAERCGLARLVADMVKLTGAKNSAGAAADAKVTSIVAGMVAGADSINDLVRHEVA
;
A
#
# COMPACT_ATOMS: atom_id res chain seq x y z
N MET A 1 41.94 8.86 -37.27
CA MET A 1 41.66 9.76 -36.13
C MET A 1 40.20 9.56 -35.76
N SER A 2 40.00 8.71 -34.75
CA SER A 2 38.72 8.38 -34.14
C SER A 2 38.25 9.55 -33.28
N THR A 3 36.95 9.81 -33.26
CA THR A 3 36.18 10.05 -32.01
C THR A 3 34.71 10.11 -32.40
N GLU A 4 34.08 8.92 -32.38
CA GLU A 4 32.64 8.77 -32.30
C GLU A 4 32.18 9.51 -31.03
N SER A 5 31.51 10.65 -31.20
CA SER A 5 30.96 11.41 -30.09
C SER A 5 29.76 10.63 -29.56
N GLU A 6 30.05 9.82 -28.54
CA GLU A 6 29.11 9.11 -27.68
C GLU A 6 28.01 10.08 -27.25
N ARG A 7 26.82 9.99 -27.87
CA ARG A 7 25.64 10.77 -27.49
C ARG A 7 25.14 10.22 -26.16
N ILE A 8 25.73 10.71 -25.07
CA ILE A 8 25.29 10.47 -23.70
C ILE A 8 23.83 10.91 -23.61
N ARG A 9 22.92 9.95 -23.44
CA ARG A 9 21.52 10.24 -23.13
C ARG A 9 21.44 10.44 -21.63
N GLU A 10 21.45 11.69 -21.19
CA GLU A 10 21.12 12.01 -19.80
C GLU A 10 19.64 11.70 -19.55
N MET A 11 19.37 10.66 -18.76
CA MET A 11 18.09 10.45 -18.11
C MET A 11 18.15 11.11 -16.73
N GLN A 12 17.54 12.27 -16.57
CA GLN A 12 17.32 12.83 -15.24
C GLN A 12 16.12 12.13 -14.58
N SER A 13 16.39 11.34 -13.54
CA SER A 13 15.35 10.84 -12.63
C SER A 13 14.87 11.99 -11.75
N SER A 14 13.62 12.43 -11.96
CA SER A 14 13.00 13.48 -11.13
C SER A 14 12.51 12.99 -9.77
N HIS A 15 12.76 11.73 -9.39
CA HIS A 15 12.38 11.23 -8.07
C HIS A 15 13.44 11.59 -7.02
N ALA A 16 13.48 12.87 -6.65
CA ALA A 16 13.94 13.26 -5.33
C ALA A 16 12.83 12.92 -4.30
N ALA A 17 12.63 11.63 -4.05
CA ALA A 17 12.00 11.15 -2.81
C ALA A 17 13.05 10.97 -1.70
N ALA A 18 14.17 11.68 -1.81
CA ALA A 18 15.22 11.66 -0.81
C ALA A 18 14.78 12.55 0.36
N ALA A 19 14.39 11.87 1.44
CA ALA A 19 14.18 12.39 2.79
C ALA A 19 12.89 13.18 3.05
N VAL A 20 11.76 12.48 3.12
CA VAL A 20 10.74 12.83 4.11
C VAL A 20 11.03 12.01 5.36
N SER A 21 11.70 12.63 6.34
CA SER A 21 11.87 12.06 7.68
C SER A 21 10.88 12.75 8.61
N ALA A 22 9.92 11.98 9.12
CA ALA A 22 9.00 12.44 10.16
C ALA A 22 9.23 11.56 11.38
N VAL A 23 9.77 12.14 12.44
CA VAL A 23 9.93 11.50 13.75
C VAL A 23 8.74 11.94 14.57
N PHE A 24 7.86 11.00 14.89
CA PHE A 24 6.75 11.24 15.81
C PHE A 24 7.08 10.57 17.15
N ASP A 25 6.88 11.32 18.22
CA ASP A 25 7.24 10.95 19.61
C ASP A 25 6.17 10.09 20.30
N ASP A 26 5.15 9.64 19.54
CA ASP A 26 4.05 8.83 20.04
C ASP A 26 3.83 7.62 19.13
N THR A 27 3.88 6.42 19.73
CA THR A 27 3.75 5.13 19.01
C THR A 27 2.44 5.02 18.22
N ASN A 28 1.37 5.66 18.68
CA ASN A 28 0.07 5.68 18.00
C ASN A 28 -0.09 6.81 16.97
N VAL A 29 0.75 7.85 17.01
CA VAL A 29 0.67 8.96 16.05
C VAL A 29 1.33 8.58 14.73
N VAL A 30 2.40 7.78 14.74
CA VAL A 30 2.98 7.17 13.51
C VAL A 30 1.96 6.27 12.80
N ALA A 31 1.23 5.45 13.57
CA ALA A 31 0.25 4.49 13.02
C ALA A 31 -0.92 5.18 12.29
N TYR A 32 -1.42 6.30 12.82
CA TYR A 32 -2.51 7.05 12.18
C TYR A 32 -2.03 8.08 11.14
N ALA A 33 -0.86 8.73 11.35
CA ALA A 33 -0.33 9.72 10.41
C ALA A 33 0.15 9.08 9.09
N GLY A 34 0.58 7.81 9.13
CA GLY A 34 0.94 7.04 7.93
C GLY A 34 -0.26 6.45 7.18
N LEU A 35 -1.39 6.24 7.86
CA LEU A 35 -2.56 5.60 7.25
C LEU A 35 -3.16 6.44 6.12
N VAL A 36 -3.39 7.73 6.35
CA VAL A 36 -3.96 8.63 5.34
C VAL A 36 -3.11 8.67 4.04
N PRO A 37 -1.80 8.96 4.08
CA PRO A 37 -0.99 8.99 2.86
C PRO A 37 -0.88 7.62 2.18
N VAL A 38 -0.84 6.51 2.94
CA VAL A 38 -0.79 5.15 2.34
C VAL A 38 -2.11 4.79 1.67
N MET A 39 -3.26 5.08 2.28
CA MET A 39 -4.55 4.80 1.67
C MET A 39 -4.78 5.66 0.42
N ARG A 40 -4.32 6.91 0.42
CA ARG A 40 -4.31 7.76 -0.78
C ARG A 40 -3.39 7.23 -1.87
N LEU A 41 -2.24 6.66 -1.52
CA LEU A 41 -1.35 6.01 -2.49
C LEU A 41 -2.01 4.75 -3.08
N ALA A 42 -2.63 3.91 -2.24
CA ALA A 42 -3.35 2.72 -2.68
C ALA A 42 -4.50 3.06 -3.64
N GLU A 43 -5.24 4.13 -3.34
CA GLU A 43 -6.28 4.69 -4.23
C GLU A 43 -5.69 5.13 -5.57
N ARG A 44 -4.61 5.94 -5.56
CA ARG A 44 -3.94 6.42 -6.78
C ARG A 44 -3.34 5.30 -7.63
N CYS A 45 -2.85 4.24 -7.00
CA CYS A 45 -2.35 3.04 -7.68
C CYS A 45 -3.48 2.15 -8.21
N GLY A 46 -4.74 2.44 -7.87
CA GLY A 46 -5.88 1.66 -8.30
C GLY A 46 -5.93 0.26 -7.66
N LEU A 47 -5.46 0.13 -6.42
CA LEU A 47 -5.35 -1.16 -5.72
C LEU A 47 -6.68 -1.94 -5.73
N ALA A 48 -7.80 -1.28 -5.43
CA ALA A 48 -9.11 -1.91 -5.44
C ALA A 48 -9.47 -2.50 -6.81
N ARG A 49 -9.21 -1.76 -7.89
CA ARG A 49 -9.44 -2.22 -9.27
C ARG A 49 -8.55 -3.42 -9.61
N LEU A 50 -7.26 -3.35 -9.30
CA LEU A 50 -6.31 -4.44 -9.53
C LEU A 50 -6.74 -5.72 -8.80
N VAL A 51 -7.17 -5.60 -7.54
CA VAL A 51 -7.64 -6.75 -6.76
C VAL A 51 -8.94 -7.30 -7.34
N ALA A 52 -9.89 -6.45 -7.70
CA ALA A 52 -11.13 -6.88 -8.33
C ALA A 52 -10.90 -7.68 -9.62
N ASP A 53 -9.88 -7.30 -10.41
CA ASP A 53 -9.53 -7.96 -11.65
C ASP A 53 -8.73 -9.27 -11.42
N MET A 54 -7.76 -9.24 -10.50
CA MET A 54 -6.76 -10.31 -10.35
C MET A 54 -7.12 -11.38 -9.31
N VAL A 55 -7.94 -11.05 -8.30
CA VAL A 55 -8.26 -11.97 -7.21
C VAL A 55 -9.64 -12.58 -7.44
N LYS A 56 -9.66 -13.80 -8.01
CA LYS A 56 -10.87 -14.59 -8.24
C LYS A 56 -10.78 -15.92 -7.49
N LEU A 57 -11.63 -16.10 -6.49
CA LEU A 57 -11.77 -17.35 -5.73
C LEU A 57 -12.86 -18.22 -6.36
N THR A 58 -12.54 -18.87 -7.49
CA THR A 58 -13.50 -19.62 -8.33
C THR A 58 -13.99 -20.95 -7.71
N GLY A 59 -13.36 -21.43 -6.64
CA GLY A 59 -13.73 -22.67 -5.94
C GLY A 59 -14.41 -22.47 -4.59
N ALA A 60 -14.66 -21.23 -4.16
CA ALA A 60 -15.30 -20.97 -2.88
C ALA A 60 -16.79 -21.34 -2.91
N LYS A 61 -17.21 -22.25 -2.02
CA LYS A 61 -18.64 -22.60 -1.83
C LYS A 61 -19.39 -21.59 -0.95
N ASN A 62 -18.74 -20.48 -0.59
CA ASN A 62 -19.23 -19.43 0.30
C ASN A 62 -18.80 -18.05 -0.24
N SER A 63 -19.20 -16.98 0.45
CA SER A 63 -18.87 -15.60 0.10
C SER A 63 -17.41 -15.20 0.38
N ALA A 64 -16.48 -16.15 0.52
CA ALA A 64 -15.07 -15.84 0.77
C ALA A 64 -14.47 -14.98 -0.36
N GLY A 65 -14.88 -15.23 -1.60
CA GLY A 65 -14.47 -14.44 -2.77
C GLY A 65 -15.18 -13.11 -2.98
N ALA A 66 -16.22 -12.81 -2.20
CA ALA A 66 -16.92 -11.53 -2.31
C ALA A 66 -16.07 -10.38 -1.75
N ALA A 67 -16.20 -9.19 -2.35
CA ALA A 67 -15.56 -7.95 -1.91
C ALA A 67 -14.04 -8.10 -1.67
N ALA A 68 -13.36 -8.82 -2.56
CA ALA A 68 -11.92 -9.10 -2.44
C ALA A 68 -11.09 -7.80 -2.39
N ASP A 69 -11.50 -6.81 -3.17
CA ASP A 69 -10.97 -5.44 -3.18
C ASP A 69 -11.06 -4.76 -1.81
N ALA A 70 -12.24 -4.77 -1.20
CA ALA A 70 -12.45 -4.17 0.12
C ALA A 70 -11.67 -4.93 1.21
N LYS A 71 -11.65 -6.27 1.15
CA LYS A 71 -10.93 -7.12 2.11
C LYS A 71 -9.42 -6.92 2.05
N VAL A 72 -8.84 -6.85 0.85
CA VAL A 72 -7.41 -6.55 0.69
C VAL A 72 -7.11 -5.15 1.17
N THR A 73 -7.97 -4.18 0.83
CA THR A 73 -7.81 -2.79 1.29
C THR A 73 -7.85 -2.68 2.82
N SER A 74 -8.72 -3.44 3.50
CA SER A 74 -8.77 -3.46 4.97
C SER A 74 -7.56 -4.15 5.60
N ILE A 75 -7.00 -5.21 4.97
CA ILE A 75 -5.76 -5.83 5.42
C ILE A 75 -4.61 -4.82 5.36
N VAL A 76 -4.47 -4.11 4.23
CA VAL A 76 -3.45 -3.06 4.07
C VAL A 76 -3.61 -1.98 5.13
N ALA A 77 -4.84 -1.50 5.35
CA ALA A 77 -5.11 -0.50 6.37
C ALA A 77 -4.75 -0.99 7.78
N GLY A 78 -5.12 -2.24 8.12
CA GLY A 78 -4.78 -2.82 9.42
C GLY A 78 -3.28 -3.02 9.61
N MET A 79 -2.56 -3.49 8.59
CA MET A 79 -1.09 -3.61 8.65
C MET A 79 -0.41 -2.26 8.87
N VAL A 80 -0.88 -1.21 8.21
CA VAL A 80 -0.37 0.17 8.42
C VAL A 80 -0.70 0.67 9.84
N ALA A 81 -1.86 0.28 10.37
CA ALA A 81 -2.25 0.56 11.75
C ALA A 81 -1.53 -0.32 12.79
N GLY A 82 -0.62 -1.20 12.38
CA GLY A 82 0.20 -2.04 13.27
C GLY A 82 -0.32 -3.45 13.51
N ALA A 83 -1.29 -3.94 12.73
CA ALA A 83 -1.66 -5.36 12.74
C ALA A 83 -0.55 -6.20 12.10
N ASP A 84 -0.02 -7.17 12.83
CA ASP A 84 0.94 -8.15 12.33
C ASP A 84 0.27 -9.50 11.98
N SER A 85 -0.98 -9.69 12.39
CA SER A 85 -1.78 -10.88 12.09
C SER A 85 -3.20 -10.55 11.61
N ILE A 86 -3.85 -11.51 10.94
CA ILE A 86 -5.27 -11.38 10.54
C ILE A 86 -6.19 -11.30 11.76
N ASN A 87 -5.79 -11.90 12.89
CA ASN A 87 -6.55 -11.84 14.13
C ASN A 87 -6.63 -10.40 14.68
N ASP A 88 -5.57 -9.61 14.47
CA ASP A 88 -5.53 -8.21 14.92
C ASP A 88 -6.34 -7.25 14.03
N LEU A 89 -6.74 -7.70 12.84
CA LEU A 89 -7.67 -6.96 11.98
C LEU A 89 -9.11 -6.96 12.54
N VAL A 90 -9.41 -7.89 13.45
CA VAL A 90 -10.70 -8.05 14.11
C VAL A 90 -10.52 -7.76 15.60
N ARG A 91 -10.14 -6.54 15.97
CA ARG A 91 -10.13 -6.18 17.39
C ARG A 91 -11.55 -6.13 17.93
N HIS A 92 -11.82 -7.03 18.88
CA HIS A 92 -12.87 -6.93 19.87
C HIS A 92 -12.66 -5.66 20.71
N GLU A 93 -13.56 -4.70 20.59
CA GLU A 93 -13.99 -3.90 21.74
C GLU A 93 -15.51 -4.04 21.86
N VAL A 94 -15.90 -5.08 22.58
CA VAL A 94 -17.16 -5.09 23.32
C VAL A 94 -16.80 -5.28 24.78
N ALA A 95 -16.88 -4.16 25.51
CA ALA A 95 -16.72 -3.93 26.95
C ALA A 95 -15.28 -4.03 27.51
#